data_AF-A0A3P9N2W4-F1
#
_entry.id   AF-A0A3P9N2W4-F1
#
_cell.length_a   1.000
_cell.length_b   1.000
_cell.length_c   1.000
_cell.angle_alpha   90.00
_cell.angle_beta   90.00
_cell.angle_gamma   90.00
#
_symmetry.space_group_name_H-M   'P 1'
#
loop_
_entity.id
_entity.type
_entity.pdbx_description
1 polymer ?
#
loop_
_entity_poly.entity_id
_entity_poly.type
_entity_poly.pdbx_seq_one_letter_code
_entity_poly.pdbx_strand_id
1 'polypeptide(L)'
;MATKRPKRILADVLENLDEKNFRKFCSALIDWDKKVKKGQVENKDFLDVADVMVNVYDKDALKVAEELLRDINCAGNANNLGKYLHSKAGLGSSVPSAGELNFDFVPSGKHFVDKHRSELIKRVGNIGPILDELLDEDVLENEAYNKISALPTNQEKVRELCTKCLNAKRAKDIFYNILKKKEKFLIEELEGN
;
A
#
# COMPACT_ATOMS: atom_id res chain seq x y z
N MET A 1 12.62 28.83 -15.96
CA MET A 1 13.52 27.67 -16.11
C MET A 1 13.37 26.73 -14.90
N ALA A 2 12.48 25.72 -14.93
CA ALA A 2 12.30 24.81 -13.80
C ALA A 2 11.55 23.51 -14.16
N THR A 3 12.12 22.64 -15.00
CA THR A 3 11.63 21.26 -15.24
C THR A 3 12.74 20.23 -15.02
N LYS A 4 13.64 20.48 -14.07
CA LYS A 4 14.79 19.60 -13.77
C LYS A 4 14.50 18.44 -12.80
N ARG A 5 13.30 18.39 -12.18
CA ARG A 5 12.93 17.33 -11.23
C ARG A 5 12.67 15.96 -11.88
N PRO A 6 11.83 15.83 -12.93
CA PRO A 6 11.50 14.52 -13.48
C PRO A 6 12.71 13.84 -14.12
N LYS A 7 13.54 14.58 -14.85
CA LYS A 7 14.80 14.08 -15.42
C LYS A 7 15.72 13.50 -14.35
N ARG A 8 15.88 14.21 -13.23
CA ARG A 8 16.80 13.81 -12.16
C ARG A 8 16.30 12.57 -11.42
N ILE A 9 14.99 12.46 -11.20
CA ILE A 9 14.36 11.27 -10.60
C ILE A 9 14.52 10.06 -11.54
N LEU A 10 14.26 10.23 -12.84
CA LEU A 10 14.46 9.18 -13.83
C LEU A 10 15.91 8.74 -13.89
N ALA A 11 16.85 9.68 -13.98
CA ALA A 11 18.27 9.37 -14.02
C ALA A 11 18.74 8.59 -12.78
N ASP A 12 18.27 8.97 -11.58
CA ASP A 12 18.60 8.29 -10.32
C ASP A 12 18.06 6.85 -10.31
N VAL A 13 16.82 6.65 -10.76
CA VAL A 13 16.21 5.31 -10.85
C VAL A 13 16.88 4.45 -11.92
N LEU A 14 17.28 5.06 -13.04
CA LEU A 14 18.01 4.41 -14.12
C LEU A 14 19.44 4.04 -13.73
N GLU A 15 20.12 4.87 -12.94
CA GLU A 15 21.45 4.59 -12.38
C GLU A 15 21.41 3.41 -11.39
N ASN A 16 20.29 3.23 -10.68
CA ASN A 16 20.07 2.09 -9.79
C ASN A 16 19.70 0.79 -10.54
N LEU A 17 19.62 0.78 -11.88
CA LEU A 17 19.40 -0.43 -12.67
C LEU A 17 20.72 -1.10 -13.01
N ASP A 18 20.78 -2.43 -12.87
CA ASP A 18 21.88 -3.21 -13.41
C ASP A 18 21.97 -3.08 -14.93
N GLU A 19 23.17 -3.21 -15.50
CA GLU A 19 23.40 -3.13 -16.96
C GLU A 19 22.45 -4.02 -17.78
N LYS A 20 22.13 -5.22 -17.26
CA LYS A 20 21.17 -6.14 -17.88
C LYS A 20 19.75 -5.58 -17.90
N ASN A 21 19.32 -4.97 -16.80
CA ASN A 21 17.99 -4.39 -16.65
C ASN A 21 17.90 -3.07 -17.43
N PHE A 22 18.95 -2.27 -17.45
CA PHE A 22 19.06 -1.07 -18.27
C PHE A 22 18.97 -1.40 -19.78
N ARG A 23 19.66 -2.45 -20.25
CA ARG A 23 19.50 -2.93 -21.64
C ARG A 23 18.09 -3.37 -21.96
N LYS A 24 17.44 -4.12 -21.06
CA LYS A 24 16.03 -4.50 -21.22
C LYS A 24 15.12 -3.28 -21.24
N PHE A 25 15.38 -2.30 -20.37
CA PHE A 25 14.65 -1.04 -20.32
C PHE A 25 14.77 -0.28 -21.64
N CYS A 26 15.98 -0.13 -22.17
CA CYS A 26 16.20 0.53 -23.46
C CYS A 26 15.47 -0.21 -24.59
N SER A 27 15.56 -1.54 -24.65
CA SER A 27 14.82 -2.34 -25.64
C SER A 27 13.31 -2.19 -25.52
N ALA A 28 12.77 -2.26 -24.29
CA ALA A 28 11.36 -2.08 -24.03
C ALA A 28 10.91 -0.65 -24.37
N LEU A 29 11.72 0.37 -24.08
CA LEU A 29 11.42 1.78 -24.39
C LEU A 29 11.34 2.02 -25.91
N ILE A 30 12.16 1.31 -26.70
CA ILE A 30 12.11 1.35 -28.16
C ILE A 30 10.86 0.64 -28.70
N ASP A 31 10.48 -0.48 -28.08
CA ASP A 31 9.33 -1.30 -28.50
C ASP A 31 7.99 -0.67 -28.10
N TRP A 32 7.95 -0.06 -26.91
CA TRP A 32 6.77 0.53 -26.28
C TRP A 32 6.18 1.69 -27.08
N ASP A 33 7.04 2.52 -27.68
CA ASP A 33 6.56 3.60 -28.52
C ASP A 33 7.54 3.90 -29.67
N LYS A 34 7.02 3.83 -30.90
CA LYS A 34 7.77 4.15 -32.13
C LYS A 34 8.35 5.57 -32.15
N LYS A 35 7.99 6.44 -31.20
CA LYS A 35 8.61 7.76 -31.02
C LYS A 35 10.07 7.69 -30.56
N VAL A 36 10.46 6.66 -29.79
CA VAL A 36 11.84 6.53 -29.30
C VAL A 36 12.66 5.72 -30.32
N LYS A 37 13.65 6.37 -30.93
CA LYS A 37 14.55 5.69 -31.88
C LYS A 37 15.63 4.93 -31.11
N LYS A 38 15.94 3.71 -31.56
CA LYS A 38 17.03 2.87 -31.03
C LYS A 38 18.37 3.59 -30.87
N GLY A 39 18.76 4.42 -31.85
CA GLY A 39 19.98 5.23 -31.78
C GLY A 39 19.98 6.34 -30.72
N GLN A 40 18.84 6.65 -30.10
CA GLN A 40 18.70 7.65 -29.04
C GLN A 40 18.80 7.05 -27.63
N VAL A 41 18.97 5.73 -27.49
CA VAL A 41 18.98 5.03 -26.19
C VAL A 41 20.02 3.91 -26.11
N GLU A 42 20.43 3.28 -27.22
CA GLU A 42 21.35 2.11 -27.20
C GLU A 42 22.84 2.45 -26.93
N ASN A 43 23.24 3.73 -26.89
CA ASN A 43 24.63 4.16 -26.63
C ASN A 43 24.69 5.43 -25.77
N LYS A 44 23.77 5.55 -24.81
CA LYS A 44 23.61 6.75 -23.99
C LYS A 44 23.60 6.41 -22.51
N ASP A 45 24.10 7.35 -21.73
CA ASP A 45 24.03 7.30 -20.28
C ASP A 45 22.59 7.43 -19.79
N PHE A 46 22.33 6.97 -18.57
CA PHE A 46 21.04 7.07 -17.90
C PHE A 46 20.48 8.50 -17.87
N LEU A 47 21.35 9.52 -17.80
CA LEU A 47 20.97 10.94 -17.87
C LEU A 47 20.42 11.35 -19.23
N ASP A 48 21.01 10.84 -20.32
CA ASP A 48 20.55 11.08 -21.69
C ASP A 48 19.25 10.33 -21.99
N VAL A 49 19.13 9.08 -21.50
CA VAL A 49 17.88 8.31 -21.60
C VAL A 49 16.75 9.00 -20.84
N ALA A 50 17.01 9.48 -19.62
CA ALA A 50 16.06 10.26 -18.85
C ALA A 50 15.65 11.56 -19.55
N ASP A 51 16.60 12.25 -20.19
CA ASP A 51 16.31 13.46 -20.96
C ASP A 51 15.39 13.17 -22.15
N VAL A 52 15.67 12.10 -22.90
CA VAL A 52 14.83 11.64 -24.00
C VAL A 52 13.42 11.32 -23.50
N MET A 53 13.27 10.64 -22.37
CA MET A 53 11.94 10.34 -21.82
C MET A 53 11.18 11.60 -21.44
N VAL A 54 11.82 12.57 -20.78
CA VAL A 54 11.18 13.85 -20.46
C VAL A 54 10.86 14.64 -21.72
N ASN A 55 11.69 14.59 -22.75
CA ASN A 55 11.43 15.31 -24.01
C ASN A 55 10.32 14.67 -24.85
N VAL A 56 10.19 13.34 -24.84
CA VAL A 56 9.16 12.61 -25.61
C VAL A 56 7.81 12.59 -24.90
N TYR A 57 7.81 12.43 -23.59
CA TYR A 57 6.59 12.20 -22.79
C TYR A 57 6.22 13.35 -21.85
N ASP A 58 7.09 14.36 -21.69
CA ASP A 58 6.89 15.58 -20.88
C ASP A 58 6.33 15.31 -19.47
N LYS A 59 5.00 15.27 -19.33
CA LYS A 59 4.27 15.04 -18.07
C LYS A 59 4.12 13.56 -17.72
N ASP A 60 4.05 12.70 -18.72
CA ASP A 60 3.84 11.26 -18.58
C ASP A 60 5.15 10.49 -18.45
N ALA A 61 6.31 11.15 -18.57
CA ALA A 61 7.63 10.51 -18.54
C ALA A 61 7.85 9.61 -17.31
N LEU A 62 7.39 10.06 -16.13
CA LEU A 62 7.52 9.29 -14.88
C LEU A 62 6.60 8.07 -14.86
N LYS A 63 5.37 8.22 -15.38
CA LYS A 63 4.38 7.14 -15.42
C LYS A 63 4.74 6.08 -16.45
N VAL A 64 5.15 6.51 -17.64
CA VAL A 64 5.64 5.64 -18.71
C VAL A 64 6.88 4.88 -18.25
N ALA A 65 7.82 5.53 -17.56
CA ALA A 65 8.97 4.84 -16.98
C ALA A 65 8.57 3.82 -15.91
N GLU A 66 7.59 4.13 -15.05
CA GLU A 66 7.07 3.15 -14.09
C GLU A 66 6.51 1.91 -14.80
N GLU A 67 5.70 2.09 -15.85
CA GLU A 67 5.11 0.99 -16.62
C GLU A 67 6.18 0.13 -17.30
N LEU A 68 7.16 0.77 -17.95
CA LEU A 68 8.29 0.08 -18.56
C LEU A 68 9.14 -0.69 -17.54
N LEU A 69 9.35 -0.11 -16.35
CA LEU A 69 10.07 -0.77 -15.27
C LEU A 69 9.29 -2.00 -14.76
N ARG A 70 7.95 -1.97 -14.75
CA ARG A 70 7.12 -3.14 -14.44
C ARG A 70 7.23 -4.21 -15.52
N ASP A 71 7.27 -3.82 -16.79
CA ASP A 71 7.37 -4.74 -17.93
C ASP A 71 8.70 -5.52 -17.91
N ILE A 72 9.81 -4.85 -17.57
CA ILE A 72 11.12 -5.50 -17.42
C ILE A 72 11.31 -6.24 -16.09
N ASN A 73 10.26 -6.36 -15.27
CA ASN A 73 10.24 -6.97 -13.93
C ASN A 73 11.09 -6.23 -12.86
N CYS A 74 11.37 -4.94 -13.05
CA CYS A 74 12.06 -4.07 -12.08
C CYS A 74 11.05 -3.35 -11.17
N ALA A 75 10.26 -4.13 -10.43
CA ALA A 75 9.22 -3.61 -9.55
C ALA A 75 9.74 -2.67 -8.43
N GLY A 76 10.98 -2.86 -7.96
CA GLY A 76 11.62 -2.00 -6.96
C GLY A 76 11.83 -0.57 -7.46
N ASN A 77 12.37 -0.42 -8.67
CA ASN A 77 12.61 0.85 -9.34
C ASN A 77 11.29 1.53 -9.73
N ALA A 78 10.31 0.76 -10.24
CA ALA A 78 8.97 1.25 -10.54
C ALA A 78 8.28 1.83 -9.30
N ASN A 79 8.34 1.12 -8.17
CA ASN A 79 7.76 1.57 -6.91
C ASN A 79 8.46 2.84 -6.37
N ASN A 80 9.75 3.01 -6.63
CA ASN A 80 10.45 4.25 -6.29
C ASN A 80 9.91 5.44 -7.09
N LEU A 81 9.68 5.27 -8.39
CA LEU A 81 9.03 6.27 -9.25
C LEU A 81 7.60 6.57 -8.80
N GLY A 82 6.81 5.54 -8.47
CA GLY A 82 5.47 5.67 -7.92
C GLY A 82 5.44 6.46 -6.60
N LYS A 83 6.47 6.35 -5.76
CA LYS A 83 6.63 7.20 -4.57
C LYS A 83 6.81 8.67 -4.93
N TYR A 84 7.55 9.01 -5.98
CA TYR A 84 7.68 10.41 -6.41
C TYR A 84 6.41 10.97 -7.05
N LEU A 85 5.61 10.12 -7.71
CA LEU A 85 4.29 10.47 -8.25
C LEU A 85 3.25 10.67 -7.14
N HIS A 86 3.27 9.82 -6.10
CA HIS A 86 2.31 9.87 -4.98
C HIS A 86 2.78 10.66 -3.76
N SER A 87 4.05 11.10 -3.69
CA SER A 87 4.54 11.97 -2.62
C SER A 87 4.09 13.41 -2.82
N LYS A 88 2.78 13.59 -2.65
CA LYS A 88 2.16 14.79 -2.08
C LYS A 88 1.69 14.47 -0.65
N ALA A 89 2.46 13.69 0.12
CA ALA A 89 2.49 13.68 1.61
C ALA A 89 3.44 12.59 2.17
N GLY A 90 4.45 13.01 2.94
CA GLY A 90 4.89 12.42 4.21
C GLY A 90 5.24 10.91 4.36
N LEU A 91 6.54 10.62 4.35
CA LEU A 91 7.34 9.79 5.29
C LEU A 91 6.84 8.42 5.81
N GLY A 92 7.68 7.37 5.64
CA GLY A 92 7.73 6.22 6.56
C GLY A 92 8.31 4.94 5.95
N SER A 93 9.61 4.72 6.13
CA SER A 93 10.43 3.63 5.56
C SER A 93 10.40 2.33 6.39
N SER A 94 10.60 1.18 5.73
CA SER A 94 11.44 0.01 6.10
C SER A 94 10.79 -1.37 5.84
N VAL A 95 11.49 -2.17 5.02
CA VAL A 95 11.26 -3.56 4.55
C VAL A 95 11.87 -4.60 5.57
N PRO A 96 11.72 -5.97 5.52
CA PRO A 96 11.82 -6.80 4.30
C PRO A 96 11.23 -8.25 4.23
N SER A 97 11.33 -8.80 3.01
CA SER A 97 11.68 -10.16 2.53
C SER A 97 10.83 -11.44 2.76
N ALA A 98 10.58 -12.10 1.61
CA ALA A 98 10.54 -13.55 1.29
C ALA A 98 9.48 -14.49 1.91
N GLY A 99 8.68 -15.13 1.03
CA GLY A 99 7.99 -16.40 1.31
C GLY A 99 6.56 -16.50 0.76
N GLU A 100 6.42 -17.13 -0.41
CA GLU A 100 5.25 -17.79 -1.01
C GLU A 100 3.80 -17.45 -0.58
N LEU A 101 3.08 -16.89 -1.56
CA LEU A 101 1.72 -17.23 -2.02
C LEU A 101 0.63 -17.51 -0.97
N ASN A 102 -0.13 -16.47 -0.61
CA ASN A 102 -1.60 -16.58 -0.55
C ASN A 102 -2.26 -15.22 -0.87
N PHE A 103 -3.33 -15.27 -1.64
CA PHE A 103 -4.02 -14.12 -2.21
C PHE A 103 -4.90 -13.44 -1.16
N ASP A 104 -4.43 -12.38 -0.48
CA ASP A 104 -5.30 -11.50 0.29
C ASP A 104 -4.73 -10.07 0.32
N PHE A 105 -5.34 -9.22 -0.51
CA PHE A 105 -5.57 -7.79 -0.28
C PHE A 105 -4.50 -7.03 0.50
N VAL A 106 -3.69 -6.21 -0.20
CA VAL A 106 -2.85 -5.19 0.42
C VAL A 106 -3.68 -4.33 1.40
N PRO A 107 -3.51 -4.43 2.73
CA PRO A 107 -4.11 -3.46 3.62
C PRO A 107 -3.20 -2.25 3.60
N SER A 108 -3.49 -1.35 2.66
CA SER A 108 -3.09 0.05 2.75
C SER A 108 -3.46 0.58 4.15
N GLY A 109 -2.45 0.97 4.92
CA GLY A 109 -2.60 1.69 6.18
C GLY A 109 -2.97 0.80 7.37
N LYS A 110 -2.08 0.73 8.37
CA LYS A 110 -2.40 0.18 9.69
C LYS A 110 -3.52 1.04 10.30
N HIS A 111 -4.76 0.59 10.22
CA HIS A 111 -5.88 1.26 10.88
C HIS A 111 -5.66 1.23 12.39
N PHE A 112 -6.15 2.26 13.08
CA PHE A 112 -6.05 2.41 14.54
C PHE A 112 -6.42 1.13 15.30
N VAL A 113 -7.49 0.48 14.87
CA VAL A 113 -7.98 -0.77 15.43
C VAL A 113 -6.97 -1.93 15.32
N ASP A 114 -6.25 -2.04 14.20
CA ASP A 114 -5.19 -3.04 14.02
C ASP A 114 -3.96 -2.72 14.88
N LYS A 115 -3.63 -1.43 15.03
CA LYS A 115 -2.48 -0.98 15.84
C LYS A 115 -2.73 -1.22 17.33
N HIS A 116 -3.95 -1.01 17.81
CA HIS A 116 -4.32 -1.12 19.23
C HIS A 116 -5.09 -2.42 19.55
N ARG A 117 -5.02 -3.42 18.67
CA ARG A 117 -5.77 -4.68 18.78
C ARG A 117 -5.56 -5.37 20.13
N SER A 118 -4.32 -5.41 20.62
CA SER A 118 -3.98 -6.05 21.90
C SER A 118 -4.60 -5.34 23.10
N GLU A 119 -4.66 -4.01 23.05
CA GLU A 119 -5.24 -3.21 24.13
C GLU A 119 -6.76 -3.32 24.11
N LEU A 120 -7.37 -3.32 22.92
CA LEU A 120 -8.79 -3.57 22.74
C LEU A 120 -9.15 -4.96 23.27
N ILE A 121 -8.38 -6.00 22.95
CA ILE A 121 -8.62 -7.37 23.47
C ILE A 121 -8.50 -7.46 25.00
N LYS A 122 -7.63 -6.66 25.62
CA LYS A 122 -7.41 -6.67 27.08
C LYS A 122 -8.43 -5.84 27.85
N ARG A 123 -8.80 -4.69 27.31
CA ARG A 123 -9.58 -3.66 28.02
C ARG A 123 -11.07 -3.72 27.67
N VAL A 124 -11.42 -4.15 26.45
CA VAL A 124 -12.81 -4.37 26.04
C VAL A 124 -13.32 -5.66 26.67
N GLY A 125 -13.89 -5.53 27.86
CA GLY A 125 -14.56 -6.63 28.57
C GLY A 125 -15.95 -6.95 28.02
N ASN A 126 -16.62 -5.95 27.42
CA ASN A 126 -18.01 -6.05 26.96
C ASN A 126 -18.12 -6.14 25.43
N ILE A 127 -17.72 -7.28 24.87
CA ILE A 127 -17.82 -7.56 23.43
C ILE A 127 -19.25 -7.88 22.97
N GLY A 128 -20.13 -8.31 23.88
CA GLY A 128 -21.54 -8.63 23.58
C GLY A 128 -22.28 -7.51 22.85
N PRO A 129 -22.40 -6.29 23.43
CA PRO A 129 -23.07 -5.18 22.76
C PRO A 129 -22.36 -4.70 21.49
N ILE A 130 -21.05 -4.94 21.37
CA ILE A 130 -20.26 -4.58 20.18
C ILE A 130 -20.55 -5.55 19.03
N LEU A 131 -20.68 -6.84 19.34
CA LEU A 131 -21.08 -7.87 18.37
C LEU A 131 -22.52 -7.68 17.89
N ASP A 132 -23.43 -7.28 18.79
CA ASP A 132 -24.83 -7.02 18.47
C ASP A 132 -24.97 -5.84 17.48
N GLU A 133 -24.27 -4.71 17.72
CA GLU A 133 -24.25 -3.59 16.77
C GLU A 133 -23.55 -3.92 15.45
N LEU A 134 -22.57 -4.82 15.44
CA LEU A 134 -21.93 -5.28 14.20
C LEU A 134 -22.82 -6.19 13.35
N LEU A 135 -23.68 -6.97 14.02
CA LEU A 135 -24.69 -7.79 13.36
C LEU A 135 -25.81 -6.91 12.79
N ASP A 136 -26.22 -5.87 13.52
CA ASP A 136 -27.25 -4.90 13.08
C ASP A 136 -26.79 -4.08 11.85
N GLU A 137 -25.52 -3.71 11.78
CA GLU A 137 -24.92 -2.99 10.64
C GLU A 137 -24.59 -3.91 9.43
N ASP A 138 -25.02 -5.18 9.45
CA ASP A 138 -24.79 -6.20 8.40
C ASP A 138 -23.28 -6.40 8.06
N VAL A 139 -22.39 -6.00 8.97
CA VAL A 139 -20.94 -6.19 8.83
C VAL A 139 -20.55 -7.63 9.09
N LEU A 140 -21.39 -8.31 9.88
CA LEU A 140 -21.10 -9.60 10.45
C LEU A 140 -22.25 -10.55 10.16
N GLU A 141 -21.97 -11.60 9.40
CA GLU A 141 -22.99 -12.59 9.04
C GLU A 141 -23.38 -13.43 10.27
N ASN A 142 -24.63 -13.88 10.34
CA ASN A 142 -25.17 -14.60 11.50
C ASN A 142 -24.33 -15.86 11.84
N GLU A 143 -23.76 -16.53 10.84
CA GLU A 143 -22.86 -17.68 11.05
C GLU A 143 -21.56 -17.27 11.76
N ALA A 144 -20.95 -16.15 11.34
CA ALA A 144 -19.77 -15.59 12.00
C ALA A 144 -20.11 -15.12 13.42
N TYR A 145 -21.29 -14.55 13.62
CA TYR A 145 -21.76 -14.10 14.94
C TYR A 145 -21.84 -15.27 15.90
N ASN A 146 -22.50 -16.34 15.48
CA ASN A 146 -22.68 -17.53 16.31
C ASN A 146 -21.32 -18.12 16.69
N LYS A 147 -20.42 -18.26 15.72
CA LYS A 147 -19.06 -18.79 15.90
C LYS A 147 -18.22 -17.97 16.88
N ILE A 148 -18.29 -16.64 16.78
CA ILE A 148 -17.59 -15.74 17.71
C ILE A 148 -18.30 -15.77 19.08
N SER A 149 -19.63 -15.72 19.14
CA SER A 149 -20.39 -15.76 20.39
C SER A 149 -20.15 -17.05 21.20
N ALA A 150 -19.93 -18.17 20.50
CA ALA A 150 -19.66 -19.50 21.05
C ALA A 150 -18.26 -19.64 21.67
N LEU A 151 -17.36 -18.68 21.44
CA LEU A 151 -16.05 -18.69 22.09
C LEU A 151 -16.19 -18.53 23.61
N PRO A 152 -15.34 -19.21 24.40
CA PRO A 152 -15.47 -19.24 25.85
C PRO A 152 -15.02 -17.94 26.52
N THR A 153 -14.07 -17.21 25.91
CA THR A 153 -13.49 -16.00 26.51
C THR A 153 -13.74 -14.76 25.68
N ASN A 154 -14.02 -13.63 26.33
CA ASN A 154 -14.24 -12.34 25.66
C ASN A 154 -13.01 -11.89 24.85
N GLN A 155 -11.81 -12.29 25.28
CA GLN A 155 -10.57 -11.97 24.59
C GLN A 155 -10.45 -12.68 23.23
N GLU A 156 -10.81 -13.95 23.18
CA GLU A 156 -10.84 -14.70 21.91
C GLU A 156 -11.91 -14.14 20.98
N LYS A 157 -13.06 -13.72 21.53
CA LYS A 157 -14.12 -13.07 20.74
C LYS A 157 -13.62 -11.83 20.02
N VAL A 158 -13.00 -10.89 20.75
CA VAL A 158 -12.44 -9.66 20.18
C VAL A 158 -11.32 -10.00 19.19
N ARG A 159 -10.48 -11.00 19.50
CA ARG A 159 -9.40 -11.41 18.61
C ARG A 159 -9.93 -11.95 17.29
N GLU A 160 -10.91 -12.85 17.33
CA GLU A 160 -11.50 -13.46 16.16
C GLU A 160 -12.23 -12.41 15.32
N LEU A 161 -13.02 -11.54 15.97
CA LEU A 161 -13.70 -10.41 15.35
C LEU A 161 -12.71 -9.47 14.63
N CYS A 162 -11.61 -9.10 15.31
CA CYS A 162 -10.56 -8.27 14.74
C CYS A 162 -9.78 -8.93 13.61
N THR A 163 -9.67 -10.26 13.56
CA THR A 163 -9.02 -10.95 12.42
C THR A 163 -9.99 -11.17 11.26
N LYS A 164 -11.18 -11.68 11.55
CA LYS A 164 -12.13 -12.19 10.54
C LYS A 164 -13.00 -11.08 9.98
N CYS A 165 -13.54 -10.21 10.83
CA CYS A 165 -14.51 -9.19 10.41
C CYS A 165 -13.83 -7.87 10.07
N LEU A 166 -12.79 -7.48 10.82
CA LEU A 166 -12.08 -6.22 10.59
C LEU A 166 -11.07 -6.28 9.44
N ASN A 167 -11.17 -7.23 8.51
CA ASN A 167 -10.35 -7.19 7.30
C ASN A 167 -10.86 -6.11 6.30
N ALA A 168 -12.17 -5.87 6.28
CA ALA A 168 -12.77 -4.83 5.45
C ALA A 168 -12.62 -3.42 6.05
N LYS A 169 -12.29 -2.42 5.22
CA LYS A 169 -12.23 -1.00 5.66
C LYS A 169 -13.51 -0.55 6.36
N ARG A 170 -14.69 -0.87 5.81
CA ARG A 170 -15.99 -0.53 6.41
C ARG A 170 -16.14 -1.10 7.82
N ALA A 171 -15.72 -2.35 8.03
CA ALA A 171 -15.81 -3.00 9.33
C ALA A 171 -14.92 -2.31 10.38
N LYS A 172 -13.72 -1.87 9.98
CA LYS A 172 -12.80 -1.11 10.85
C LYS A 172 -13.39 0.22 11.29
N ASP A 173 -14.02 0.95 10.38
CA ASP A 173 -14.68 2.24 10.68
C ASP A 173 -15.89 2.07 11.60
N ILE A 174 -16.75 1.08 11.32
CA ILE A 174 -17.95 0.78 12.13
C ILE A 174 -17.54 0.33 13.53
N PHE A 175 -16.56 -0.57 13.63
CA PHE A 175 -16.04 -1.03 14.91
C PHE A 175 -15.41 0.09 15.75
N TYR A 176 -14.63 0.99 15.12
CA TYR A 176 -14.11 2.17 15.80
C TYR A 176 -15.26 3.08 16.27
N ASN A 177 -16.32 3.26 15.48
CA ASN A 177 -17.47 4.06 15.87
C ASN A 177 -18.24 3.46 17.07
N ILE A 178 -18.44 2.13 17.07
CA ILE A 178 -19.09 1.41 18.18
C ILE A 178 -18.22 1.49 19.44
N LEU A 179 -16.91 1.26 19.32
CA LEU A 179 -15.98 1.46 20.44
C LEU A 179 -16.01 2.89 20.95
N LYS A 180 -16.04 3.88 20.06
CA LYS A 180 -16.12 5.30 20.45
C LYS A 180 -17.44 5.63 21.16
N LYS A 181 -18.54 4.94 20.83
CA LYS A 181 -19.84 5.10 21.52
C LYS A 181 -19.88 4.39 22.88
N LYS A 182 -19.39 3.15 22.97
CA LYS A 182 -19.49 2.31 24.18
C LYS A 182 -18.34 2.55 25.16
N GLU A 183 -17.15 2.70 24.63
CA GLU A 183 -15.85 2.68 25.33
C GLU A 183 -15.06 3.94 24.97
N LYS A 184 -15.74 5.11 24.97
CA LYS A 184 -15.15 6.40 24.57
C LYS A 184 -13.83 6.70 25.30
N PHE A 185 -13.79 6.45 26.61
CA PHE A 185 -12.60 6.64 27.44
C PHE A 185 -11.41 5.80 27.00
N LEU A 186 -11.68 4.59 26.53
CA LEU A 186 -10.69 3.65 26.02
C LEU A 186 -10.14 4.10 24.67
N ILE A 187 -11.00 4.62 23.80
CA ILE A 187 -10.57 5.23 22.53
C ILE A 187 -9.73 6.49 22.78
N GLU A 188 -10.14 7.38 23.68
CA GLU A 188 -9.36 8.57 24.03
C GLU A 188 -7.98 8.21 24.62
N GLU A 189 -7.91 7.20 25.50
CA GLU A 189 -6.65 6.71 26.06
C GLU A 189 -5.73 6.10 24.99
N LEU A 190 -6.32 5.39 24.03
CA LEU A 190 -5.59 4.75 22.93
C LEU A 190 -5.14 5.71 21.82
N GLU A 191 -5.90 6.79 21.58
CA GLU A 191 -5.59 7.82 20.58
C GLU A 191 -4.50 8.79 21.06
N GLY A 192 -4.36 8.94 22.39
CA GLY A 192 -3.36 9.80 23.02
C GLY A 192 -1.95 9.20 23.20
N ASN A 193 -1.70 7.95 22.76
CA ASN A 193 -0.45 7.21 23.02
C ASN A 193 0.23 6.68 21.74
#